data_AF-A0A1F8X4Z0-F1
#
_entry.id   AF-A0A1F8X4Z0-F1
#
_cell.length_a   1.000
_cell.length_b   1.000
_cell.length_c   1.000
_cell.angle_alpha   90.00
_cell.angle_beta   90.00
_cell.angle_gamma   90.00
#
_symmetry.space_group_name_H-M   'P 1'
#
loop_
_entity.id
_entity.type
_entity.pdbx_description
1 polymer ?
#
loop_
_entity_poly.entity_id
_entity_poly.type
_entity_poly.pdbx_seq_one_letter_code
_entity_poly.pdbx_strand_id
1 'polypeptide(L)'
;MRGLAVLLLLPLLLILVYSAPDSAVGPISVAPVETPGALIKRDLGGASIVLTYKDQWTGLPEENEVAGYSPAVLRFPAGTHAMYFDWETGNYSGAKINAARERSGYGVDKFFELSARYGAKASYIVNIYQDTPEKTGRLAEYFKAKGYQVDFWEMGNEAYAADYSDRFQDAQAYLAAARAHAEQILSVFPLAQFGVTADPRNRYVSPWNSALLEQDFFKNIVAHKYFGPDRATREDMISRGVQPDPDQAYSLMLKDSDPGNKPNFACIFPGKRLWVTEWGLLYIGFDIEDSMAHALWWSRTFIKLMRTDNIDMAAYWNLNAPPFELIQPVEEGFMRRVPFYAYKMALFALKSGVETRAAVFTGAGSENFSGQYFVAADGSVSIFAVNSGAEPSFVEVPGASTGLSMEYISADSIMASNGYSYAFSKELRDLRVESVTPQTKNVEGKTVELPGYSVAVISFGR
;
A
#
# COMPACT_ATOMS: atom_id res chain seq x y z
N MET A 1 -53.60 -42.05 33.83
CA MET A 1 -53.04 -41.05 32.90
C MET A 1 -51.89 -41.70 32.15
N ARG A 2 -51.91 -41.59 30.83
CA ARG A 2 -51.00 -42.23 29.88
C ARG A 2 -49.63 -41.53 29.91
N GLY A 3 -48.56 -42.29 29.85
CA GLY A 3 -47.19 -41.81 29.62
C GLY A 3 -46.41 -42.88 28.87
N LEU A 4 -46.59 -42.92 27.55
CA LEU A 4 -45.92 -43.84 26.64
C LEU A 4 -44.52 -43.26 26.34
N ALA A 5 -43.46 -43.85 26.89
CA ALA A 5 -42.09 -43.51 26.54
C ALA A 5 -41.74 -44.20 25.20
N VAL A 6 -41.67 -43.40 24.13
CA VAL A 6 -41.18 -43.85 22.82
C VAL A 6 -39.65 -43.78 22.85
N LEU A 7 -38.99 -44.94 22.95
CA LEU A 7 -37.57 -45.07 22.64
C LEU A 7 -37.40 -45.04 21.11
N LEU A 8 -36.91 -43.91 20.58
CA LEU A 8 -36.46 -43.80 19.20
C LEU A 8 -35.07 -44.43 19.07
N LEU A 9 -35.00 -45.64 18.52
CA LEU A 9 -33.77 -46.24 18.01
C LEU A 9 -33.39 -45.52 16.71
N LEU A 10 -32.45 -44.58 16.79
CA LEU A 10 -31.77 -44.01 15.62
C LEU A 10 -30.80 -45.06 15.05
N PRO A 11 -30.89 -45.43 13.77
CA PRO A 11 -29.87 -46.26 13.14
C PRO A 11 -28.58 -45.45 13.06
N LEU A 12 -27.51 -45.97 13.67
CA LEU A 12 -26.13 -45.50 13.47
C LEU A 12 -25.80 -45.70 11.98
N LEU A 13 -25.99 -44.66 11.18
CA LEU A 13 -25.45 -44.61 9.83
C LEU A 13 -23.95 -44.39 9.98
N LEU A 14 -23.16 -45.46 9.89
CA LEU A 14 -21.71 -45.37 9.71
C LEU A 14 -21.48 -44.72 8.34
N ILE A 15 -21.31 -43.39 8.33
CA ILE A 15 -20.77 -42.70 7.17
C ILE A 15 -19.29 -43.07 7.15
N LEU A 16 -18.96 -44.11 6.38
CA LEU A 16 -17.61 -44.31 5.87
C LEU A 16 -17.29 -43.08 5.02
N VAL A 17 -16.63 -42.10 5.62
CA VAL A 17 -15.94 -41.04 4.88
C VAL A 17 -14.84 -41.77 4.12
N TYR A 18 -15.14 -42.11 2.87
CA TYR A 18 -14.14 -42.56 1.91
C TYR A 18 -13.24 -41.34 1.68
N SER A 19 -12.11 -41.27 2.38
CA SER A 19 -11.02 -40.39 1.99
C SER A 19 -10.58 -40.88 0.62
N ALA A 20 -10.99 -40.15 -0.42
CA ALA A 20 -10.42 -40.35 -1.73
C ALA A 20 -8.89 -40.33 -1.57
N PRO A 21 -8.15 -41.28 -2.17
CA PRO A 21 -6.70 -41.24 -2.11
C PRO A 21 -6.25 -39.86 -2.58
N ASP A 22 -5.34 -39.23 -1.82
CA ASP A 22 -4.75 -37.93 -2.12
C ASP A 22 -4.38 -37.89 -3.59
N SER A 23 -5.28 -37.35 -4.41
CA SER A 23 -5.02 -37.17 -5.82
C SER A 23 -3.94 -36.12 -5.85
N ALA A 24 -2.70 -36.55 -6.07
CA ALA A 24 -1.52 -35.71 -6.10
C ALA A 24 -1.90 -34.42 -6.84
N VAL A 25 -1.96 -33.33 -6.09
CA VAL A 25 -2.40 -32.04 -6.62
C VAL A 25 -1.43 -31.70 -7.74
N GLY A 26 -1.91 -31.74 -8.98
CA GLY A 26 -1.10 -31.44 -10.14
C GLY A 26 -0.50 -30.03 -10.03
N PRO A 27 0.61 -29.74 -10.72
CA PRO A 27 1.24 -28.44 -10.65
C PRO A 27 0.27 -27.34 -11.09
N ILE A 28 0.34 -26.20 -10.40
CA ILE A 28 -0.37 -24.98 -10.78
C ILE A 28 0.33 -24.42 -12.01
N SER A 29 -0.43 -24.12 -13.06
CA SER A 29 0.13 -23.45 -14.25
C SER A 29 -0.06 -21.95 -14.12
N VAL A 30 0.98 -21.16 -14.38
CA VAL A 30 0.86 -19.70 -14.49
C VAL A 30 1.01 -19.27 -15.95
N ALA A 31 0.08 -18.46 -16.45
CA ALA A 31 0.15 -17.92 -17.80
C ALA A 31 -0.16 -16.42 -17.81
N PRO A 32 0.45 -15.63 -18.72
CA PRO A 32 0.03 -14.26 -18.92
C PRO A 32 -1.36 -14.23 -19.59
N VAL A 33 -2.21 -13.27 -19.22
CA VAL A 33 -3.42 -12.99 -20.01
C VAL A 33 -3.01 -12.59 -21.42
N GLU A 34 -3.67 -13.16 -22.44
CA GLU A 34 -3.33 -12.96 -23.86
C GLU A 34 -3.65 -11.57 -24.42
N THR A 35 -4.31 -10.71 -23.65
CA THR A 35 -4.54 -9.31 -24.03
C THR A 35 -3.21 -8.56 -24.16
N PRO A 36 -3.09 -7.59 -25.10
CA PRO A 36 -1.92 -6.71 -25.16
C PRO A 36 -1.63 -6.17 -23.76
N GLY A 37 -0.38 -6.26 -23.31
CA GLY A 37 -0.04 -5.78 -21.98
C GLY A 37 -0.21 -4.28 -21.87
N ALA A 38 -0.50 -3.84 -20.66
CA ALA A 38 -0.56 -2.43 -20.34
C ALA A 38 0.87 -1.89 -20.18
N LEU A 39 1.08 -0.62 -20.57
CA LEU A 39 2.29 0.10 -20.21
C LEU A 39 2.45 0.11 -18.68
N ILE A 40 3.68 -0.07 -18.21
CA ILE A 40 3.96 -0.09 -16.78
C ILE A 40 3.62 1.28 -16.17
N LYS A 41 2.77 1.25 -15.15
CA LYS A 41 2.47 2.39 -14.30
C LYS A 41 3.50 2.46 -13.18
N ARG A 42 4.69 2.98 -13.49
CA ARG A 42 5.82 3.00 -12.54
C ARG A 42 5.47 3.74 -11.24
N ASP A 43 4.62 4.75 -11.34
CA ASP A 43 4.23 5.63 -10.23
C ASP A 43 3.32 4.93 -9.19
N LEU A 44 2.96 3.65 -9.37
CA LEU A 44 2.23 2.87 -8.37
C LEU A 44 3.12 2.41 -7.20
N GLY A 45 4.44 2.36 -7.41
CA GLY A 45 5.42 1.99 -6.39
C GLY A 45 5.81 3.16 -5.48
N GLY A 46 4.88 4.02 -5.09
CA GLY A 46 5.15 5.18 -4.23
C GLY A 46 5.07 4.88 -2.74
N ALA A 47 5.55 5.81 -1.93
CA ALA A 47 5.42 5.77 -0.47
C ALA A 47 5.20 7.18 0.10
N SER A 48 4.37 7.27 1.14
CA SER A 48 4.26 8.47 1.98
C SER A 48 5.43 8.55 2.95
N ILE A 49 5.96 9.75 3.14
CA ILE A 49 7.00 10.00 4.13
C ILE A 49 6.57 11.07 5.13
N VAL A 50 6.81 10.78 6.40
CA VAL A 50 6.51 11.68 7.51
C VAL A 50 7.85 12.19 8.04
N LEU A 51 8.11 13.48 7.91
CA LEU A 51 9.36 14.13 8.37
C LEU A 51 9.18 14.89 9.69
N THR A 52 8.10 14.61 10.40
CA THR A 52 7.66 15.35 11.60
C THR A 52 8.38 14.88 12.86
N TYR A 53 8.55 13.57 13.05
CA TYR A 53 8.95 13.06 14.37
C TYR A 53 10.48 12.99 14.56
N LYS A 54 10.92 13.39 15.75
CA LYS A 54 12.34 13.50 16.12
C LYS A 54 13.12 12.18 15.98
N ASP A 55 12.47 11.06 16.23
CA ASP A 55 12.98 9.69 16.17
C ASP A 55 13.00 9.10 14.74
N GLN A 56 12.29 9.70 13.79
CA GLN A 56 12.15 9.16 12.43
C GLN A 56 13.34 9.38 11.50
N TRP A 57 14.27 10.26 11.87
CA TRP A 57 15.38 10.65 11.00
C TRP A 57 16.74 10.17 11.48
N THR A 58 16.91 9.85 12.77
CA THR A 58 18.19 9.32 13.27
C THR A 58 18.55 7.94 12.71
N GLY A 59 17.67 7.37 11.88
CA GLY A 59 17.86 6.07 11.22
C GLY A 59 17.30 5.98 9.80
N LEU A 60 17.07 7.08 9.06
CA LEU A 60 16.88 6.90 7.61
C LEU A 60 18.20 6.35 7.04
N PRO A 61 18.18 5.23 6.29
CA PRO A 61 19.42 4.54 5.98
C PRO A 61 20.38 5.46 5.19
N GLU A 62 21.67 5.40 5.54
CA GLU A 62 22.72 6.07 4.76
C GLU A 62 22.78 5.50 3.33
N GLU A 63 23.48 6.20 2.42
CA GLU A 63 23.50 5.98 0.97
C GLU A 63 23.64 4.51 0.51
N ASN A 64 24.31 3.66 1.30
CA ASN A 64 24.60 2.29 0.94
C ASN A 64 23.50 1.27 1.31
N GLU A 65 22.58 1.61 2.21
CA GLU A 65 21.59 0.66 2.74
C GLU A 65 20.20 0.79 2.12
N VAL A 66 19.99 1.87 1.35
CA VAL A 66 18.79 2.09 0.52
C VAL A 66 18.98 1.61 -0.93
N ALA A 67 20.13 1.01 -1.26
CA ALA A 67 20.35 0.36 -2.55
C ALA A 67 19.26 -0.72 -2.77
N GLY A 68 18.30 -0.42 -3.64
CA GLY A 68 17.15 -1.28 -3.95
C GLY A 68 15.79 -0.79 -3.44
N TYR A 69 15.74 0.17 -2.52
CA TYR A 69 14.51 0.80 -2.01
C TYR A 69 14.34 2.20 -2.63
N SER A 70 14.17 2.27 -3.94
CA SER A 70 13.94 3.56 -4.62
C SER A 70 12.46 3.64 -5.02
N PRO A 71 11.57 4.17 -4.14
CA PRO A 71 10.16 4.35 -4.46
C PRO A 71 10.01 5.19 -5.71
N ALA A 72 8.99 4.92 -6.51
CA ALA A 72 8.74 5.68 -7.73
C ALA A 72 8.25 7.10 -7.43
N VAL A 73 7.54 7.27 -6.31
CA VAL A 73 6.99 8.54 -5.85
C VAL A 73 7.20 8.66 -4.35
N LEU A 74 7.67 9.81 -3.87
CA LEU A 74 7.58 10.18 -2.46
C LEU A 74 6.49 11.23 -2.26
N ARG A 75 5.63 11.02 -1.25
CA ARG A 75 4.55 11.92 -0.89
C ARG A 75 4.84 12.67 0.41
N PHE A 76 4.76 14.01 0.37
CA PHE A 76 5.10 14.92 1.49
C PHE A 76 4.37 16.27 1.40
N PRO A 77 4.12 16.99 2.51
CA PRO A 77 4.08 16.50 3.88
C PRO A 77 2.89 15.57 4.02
N ALA A 78 3.06 14.39 4.63
CA ALA A 78 2.03 13.36 4.52
C ALA A 78 0.91 13.49 5.57
N GLY A 79 -0.31 13.11 5.18
CA GLY A 79 -1.47 12.97 6.07
C GLY A 79 -1.96 14.27 6.67
N THR A 80 -2.61 14.19 7.83
CA THR A 80 -3.18 15.35 8.55
C THR A 80 -2.14 16.45 8.80
N HIS A 81 -0.86 16.10 8.98
CA HIS A 81 0.22 17.07 9.21
C HIS A 81 0.40 18.04 8.03
N ALA A 82 0.04 17.64 6.81
CA ALA A 82 0.07 18.51 5.63
C ALA A 82 -0.75 19.79 5.81
N MET A 83 -1.87 19.70 6.52
CA MET A 83 -2.81 20.81 6.76
C MET A 83 -2.31 21.79 7.83
N TYR A 84 -1.15 21.51 8.41
CA TYR A 84 -0.55 22.25 9.51
C TYR A 84 0.92 22.58 9.26
N PHE A 85 1.46 22.17 8.11
CA PHE A 85 2.85 22.40 7.74
C PHE A 85 3.04 23.81 7.20
N ASP A 86 3.99 24.53 7.78
CA ASP A 86 4.46 25.81 7.28
C ASP A 86 5.76 25.61 6.52
N TRP A 87 5.67 25.66 5.18
CA TRP A 87 6.81 25.43 4.30
C TRP A 87 7.93 26.47 4.44
N GLU A 88 7.61 27.71 4.84
CA GLU A 88 8.59 28.81 4.96
C GLU A 88 9.53 28.57 6.14
N THR A 89 9.01 27.94 7.21
CA THR A 89 9.78 27.66 8.43
C THR A 89 10.15 26.19 8.62
N GLY A 90 9.51 25.29 7.87
CA GLY A 90 9.64 23.84 8.03
C GLY A 90 9.02 23.32 9.33
N ASN A 91 8.11 24.08 9.95
CA ASN A 91 7.47 23.74 11.23
C ASN A 91 6.02 23.29 11.02
N TYR A 92 5.48 22.60 12.02
CA TYR A 92 4.06 22.27 12.09
C TYR A 92 3.38 23.11 13.17
N SER A 93 2.20 23.64 12.89
CA SER A 93 1.46 24.51 13.81
C SER A 93 -0.03 24.19 13.84
N GLY A 94 -0.64 24.10 15.02
CA GLY A 94 -2.07 23.86 15.18
C GLY A 94 -2.39 22.99 16.39
N ALA A 95 -3.63 23.04 16.87
CA ALA A 95 -4.05 22.35 18.09
C ALA A 95 -3.93 20.81 18.03
N LYS A 96 -3.86 20.23 16.82
CA LYS A 96 -3.73 18.79 16.59
C LYS A 96 -2.30 18.31 16.42
N ILE A 97 -1.35 19.24 16.36
CA ILE A 97 0.06 18.94 16.24
C ILE A 97 0.65 18.78 17.63
N ASN A 98 1.25 17.63 17.89
CA ASN A 98 1.98 17.41 19.13
C ASN A 98 3.36 18.03 19.03
N ALA A 99 3.47 19.32 19.35
CA ALA A 99 4.74 20.07 19.26
C ALA A 99 5.92 19.43 20.00
N ALA A 100 5.68 18.55 21.00
CA ALA A 100 6.75 17.83 21.68
C ALA A 100 7.35 16.67 20.84
N ARG A 101 6.60 16.16 19.86
CA ARG A 101 7.05 15.13 18.91
C ARG A 101 7.63 15.73 17.64
N GLU A 102 7.20 16.94 17.29
CA GLU A 102 7.63 17.64 16.09
C GLU A 102 9.07 18.15 16.18
N ARG A 103 9.79 18.08 15.07
CA ARG A 103 11.11 18.68 14.93
C ARG A 103 11.08 19.83 13.92
N SER A 104 11.60 20.99 14.34
CA SER A 104 11.85 22.12 13.46
C SER A 104 13.07 21.87 12.55
N GLY A 105 13.02 22.41 11.32
CA GLY A 105 14.17 22.43 10.41
C GLY A 105 14.22 21.33 9.34
N TYR A 106 13.23 20.44 9.27
CA TYR A 106 13.09 19.45 8.18
C TYR A 106 11.99 19.90 7.22
N GLY A 107 12.36 20.87 6.39
CA GLY A 107 11.47 21.49 5.43
C GLY A 107 11.50 20.85 4.04
N VAL A 108 10.94 21.57 3.08
CA VAL A 108 10.78 21.11 1.71
C VAL A 108 12.11 20.75 1.01
N ASP A 109 13.19 21.48 1.29
CA ASP A 109 14.50 21.22 0.67
C ASP A 109 15.01 19.81 0.97
N LYS A 110 14.83 19.32 2.21
CA LYS A 110 15.23 17.95 2.55
C LYS A 110 14.36 16.88 1.91
N PHE A 111 13.07 17.16 1.73
CA PHE A 111 12.19 16.27 0.97
C PHE A 111 12.68 16.13 -0.47
N PHE A 112 13.03 17.23 -1.15
CA PHE A 112 13.54 17.14 -2.52
C PHE A 112 14.93 16.51 -2.63
N GLU A 113 15.82 16.72 -1.65
CA GLU A 113 17.08 15.98 -1.58
C GLU A 113 16.84 14.47 -1.50
N LEU A 114 15.88 14.04 -0.68
CA LEU A 114 15.55 12.63 -0.54
C LEU A 114 14.90 12.05 -1.81
N SER A 115 13.97 12.78 -2.42
CA SER A 115 13.37 12.39 -3.70
C SER A 115 14.43 12.24 -4.78
N ALA A 116 15.37 13.19 -4.89
CA ALA A 116 16.49 13.09 -5.82
C ALA A 116 17.39 11.89 -5.51
N ARG A 117 17.70 11.64 -4.23
CA ARG A 117 18.50 10.48 -3.80
C ARG A 117 17.87 9.15 -4.22
N TYR A 118 16.56 9.03 -4.15
CA TYR A 118 15.86 7.82 -4.59
C TYR A 118 15.51 7.80 -6.08
N GLY A 119 15.77 8.87 -6.82
CA GLY A 119 15.22 9.03 -8.17
C GLY A 119 13.68 8.97 -8.19
N ALA A 120 13.05 9.36 -7.08
CA ALA A 120 11.61 9.38 -6.92
C ALA A 120 11.03 10.68 -7.45
N LYS A 121 9.86 10.59 -8.07
CA LYS A 121 9.00 11.75 -8.33
C LYS A 121 8.45 12.32 -7.03
N ALA A 122 8.09 13.59 -7.04
CA ALA A 122 7.50 14.25 -5.87
C ALA A 122 5.97 14.35 -5.98
N SER A 123 5.27 13.87 -4.95
CA SER A 123 3.88 14.23 -4.65
C SER A 123 3.87 15.23 -3.50
N TYR A 124 3.37 16.44 -3.74
CA TYR A 124 3.36 17.51 -2.74
C TYR A 124 1.93 17.88 -2.34
N ILE A 125 1.64 17.87 -1.04
CA ILE A 125 0.32 18.27 -0.52
C ILE A 125 0.35 19.74 -0.10
N VAL A 126 -0.55 20.51 -0.69
CA VAL A 126 -0.70 21.95 -0.43
C VAL A 126 -1.52 22.16 0.84
N ASN A 127 -1.00 22.98 1.76
CA ASN A 127 -1.71 23.37 2.98
C ASN A 127 -2.81 24.40 2.69
N ILE A 128 -3.90 23.96 2.05
CA ILE A 128 -5.04 24.82 1.71
C ILE A 128 -5.91 25.20 2.92
N TYR A 129 -5.60 24.67 4.11
CA TYR A 129 -6.36 24.91 5.33
C TYR A 129 -5.86 26.17 6.05
N GLN A 130 -4.55 26.28 6.26
CA GLN A 130 -3.94 27.43 6.94
C GLN A 130 -3.31 28.45 6.00
N ASP A 131 -2.74 28.03 4.88
CA ASP A 131 -2.07 28.98 3.98
C ASP A 131 -3.08 29.77 3.15
N THR A 132 -2.67 30.96 2.74
CA THR A 132 -3.40 31.73 1.72
C THR A 132 -2.95 31.33 0.31
N PRO A 133 -3.76 31.58 -0.73
CA PRO A 133 -3.33 31.40 -2.11
C PRO A 133 -2.00 32.11 -2.42
N GLU A 134 -1.81 33.34 -1.95
CA GLU A 134 -0.58 34.11 -2.20
C GLU A 134 0.65 33.43 -1.58
N LYS A 135 0.50 32.82 -0.39
CA LYS A 135 1.57 32.03 0.21
C LYS A 135 1.87 30.76 -0.60
N THR A 136 0.86 30.16 -1.22
CA THR A 136 1.06 29.05 -2.18
C THR A 136 1.73 29.51 -3.47
N GLY A 137 1.43 30.72 -3.96
CA GLY A 137 2.16 31.31 -5.09
C GLY A 137 3.65 31.48 -4.78
N ARG A 138 3.99 31.95 -3.57
CA ARG A 138 5.38 32.03 -3.11
C ARG A 138 6.06 30.66 -3.01
N LEU A 139 5.34 29.63 -2.55
CA LEU A 139 5.84 28.24 -2.55
C LEU A 139 6.19 27.78 -3.96
N ALA A 140 5.30 28.02 -4.93
CA ALA A 140 5.51 27.60 -6.30
C ALA A 140 6.73 28.32 -6.92
N GLU A 141 6.86 29.64 -6.72
CA GLU A 141 8.04 30.39 -7.15
C GLU A 141 9.32 29.92 -6.46
N TYR A 142 9.24 29.58 -5.17
CA TYR A 142 10.37 29.00 -4.44
C TYR A 142 10.82 27.67 -5.07
N PHE A 143 9.89 26.77 -5.40
CA PHE A 143 10.21 25.51 -6.08
C PHE A 143 10.85 25.74 -7.44
N LYS A 144 10.29 26.66 -8.23
CA LYS A 144 10.85 27.02 -9.54
C LYS A 144 12.27 27.58 -9.42
N ALA A 145 12.52 28.48 -8.47
CA ALA A 145 13.83 29.06 -8.24
C ALA A 145 14.87 28.01 -7.78
N LYS A 146 14.43 26.99 -7.05
CA LYS A 146 15.28 25.86 -6.62
C LYS A 146 15.44 24.77 -7.68
N GLY A 147 14.69 24.83 -8.79
CA GLY A 147 14.64 23.76 -9.78
C GLY A 147 13.94 22.49 -9.27
N TYR A 148 13.09 22.61 -8.26
CA TYR A 148 12.28 21.50 -7.75
C TYR A 148 11.09 21.23 -8.66
N GLN A 149 10.84 19.96 -8.94
CA GLN A 149 9.73 19.50 -9.77
C GLN A 149 8.75 18.70 -8.94
N VAL A 150 7.47 19.06 -8.99
CA VAL A 150 6.37 18.29 -8.40
C VAL A 150 5.53 17.70 -9.52
N ASP A 151 5.42 16.38 -9.54
CA ASP A 151 4.65 15.64 -10.54
C ASP A 151 3.17 15.51 -10.13
N PHE A 152 2.90 15.47 -8.82
CA PHE A 152 1.56 15.30 -8.26
C PHE A 152 1.27 16.36 -7.19
N TRP A 153 0.45 17.37 -7.52
CA TRP A 153 0.03 18.39 -6.55
C TRP A 153 -1.31 17.99 -5.91
N GLU A 154 -1.32 17.70 -4.62
CA GLU A 154 -2.53 17.35 -3.88
C GLU A 154 -3.11 18.58 -3.18
N MET A 155 -4.40 18.85 -3.40
CA MET A 155 -5.11 19.98 -2.79
C MET A 155 -5.65 19.59 -1.41
N GLY A 156 -4.77 19.70 -0.41
CA GLY A 156 -5.03 19.34 0.98
C GLY A 156 -5.08 17.84 1.24
N ASN A 157 -5.33 17.49 2.50
CA ASN A 157 -5.43 16.12 2.97
C ASN A 157 -6.78 15.89 3.68
N GLU A 158 -7.57 14.92 3.20
CA GLU A 158 -8.87 14.53 3.78
C GLU A 158 -9.77 15.71 4.15
N ALA A 159 -9.89 16.71 3.27
CA ALA A 159 -10.60 17.95 3.56
C ALA A 159 -12.11 17.76 3.89
N TYR A 160 -12.66 16.57 3.60
CA TYR A 160 -14.02 16.14 3.98
C TYR A 160 -14.18 15.84 5.47
N ALA A 161 -13.08 15.75 6.23
CA ALA A 161 -13.12 15.40 7.64
C ALA A 161 -13.77 16.54 8.45
N ALA A 162 -14.61 16.17 9.44
CA ALA A 162 -15.28 17.13 10.33
C ALA A 162 -14.28 18.05 11.05
N ASP A 163 -13.07 17.55 11.22
CA ASP A 163 -11.88 18.19 11.72
C ASP A 163 -11.47 19.50 11.04
N TYR A 164 -11.96 19.74 9.81
CA TYR A 164 -11.69 20.95 9.02
C TYR A 164 -12.97 21.74 8.71
N SER A 165 -14.10 21.42 9.36
CA SER A 165 -15.42 22.00 9.05
C SER A 165 -15.53 23.50 9.35
N ASP A 166 -14.62 24.05 10.16
CA ASP A 166 -14.50 25.49 10.38
C ASP A 166 -14.03 26.25 9.13
N ARG A 167 -13.31 25.56 8.23
CA ARG A 167 -12.84 26.09 6.95
C ARG A 167 -13.61 25.53 5.75
N PHE A 168 -13.87 24.24 5.76
CA PHE A 168 -14.53 23.49 4.69
C PHE A 168 -15.89 22.99 5.19
N GLN A 169 -16.86 23.89 5.26
CA GLN A 169 -18.22 23.58 5.69
C GLN A 169 -18.88 22.52 4.79
N ASP A 170 -18.55 22.56 3.50
CA ASP A 170 -18.99 21.62 2.48
C ASP A 170 -17.93 21.49 1.36
N ALA A 171 -18.25 20.69 0.34
CA ALA A 171 -17.35 20.49 -0.79
C ALA A 171 -17.19 21.72 -1.67
N GLN A 172 -18.16 22.64 -1.73
CA GLN A 172 -18.03 23.85 -2.54
C GLN A 172 -17.04 24.82 -1.90
N ALA A 173 -17.08 24.99 -0.58
CA ALA A 173 -16.08 25.75 0.17
C ALA A 173 -14.67 25.18 -0.02
N TYR A 174 -14.52 23.87 0.04
CA TYR A 174 -13.26 23.18 -0.27
C TYR A 174 -12.80 23.41 -1.71
N LEU A 175 -13.68 23.21 -2.70
CA LEU A 175 -13.35 23.35 -4.12
C LEU A 175 -12.96 24.79 -4.49
N ALA A 176 -13.61 25.78 -3.88
CA ALA A 176 -13.26 27.19 -4.05
C ALA A 176 -11.85 27.47 -3.52
N ALA A 177 -11.51 26.97 -2.33
CA ALA A 177 -10.16 27.09 -1.78
C ALA A 177 -9.14 26.35 -2.67
N ALA A 178 -9.37 25.08 -2.97
CA ALA A 178 -8.49 24.27 -3.82
C ALA A 178 -8.22 24.94 -5.18
N ARG A 179 -9.24 25.51 -5.83
CA ARG A 179 -9.11 26.25 -7.09
C ARG A 179 -8.22 27.49 -6.95
N ALA A 180 -8.45 28.31 -5.92
CA ALA A 180 -7.65 29.52 -5.70
C ALA A 180 -6.16 29.20 -5.48
N HIS A 181 -5.85 28.12 -4.76
CA HIS A 181 -4.47 27.65 -4.59
C HIS A 181 -3.88 27.06 -5.89
N ALA A 182 -4.67 26.28 -6.64
CA ALA A 182 -4.24 25.71 -7.91
C ALA A 182 -3.92 26.78 -8.96
N GLU A 183 -4.69 27.85 -9.03
CA GLU A 183 -4.44 28.99 -9.93
C GLU A 183 -3.08 29.66 -9.68
N GLN A 184 -2.67 29.76 -8.41
CA GLN A 184 -1.37 30.30 -8.04
C GLN A 184 -0.23 29.38 -8.50
N ILE A 185 -0.39 28.06 -8.37
CA ILE A 185 0.59 27.09 -8.87
C ILE A 185 0.65 27.12 -10.40
N LEU A 186 -0.50 27.19 -11.08
CA LEU A 186 -0.57 27.26 -12.55
C LEU A 186 0.11 28.51 -13.12
N SER A 187 0.11 29.62 -12.38
CA SER A 187 0.81 30.84 -12.80
C SER A 187 2.33 30.65 -12.93
N VAL A 188 2.88 29.69 -12.17
CA VAL A 188 4.32 29.36 -12.14
C VAL A 188 4.63 28.11 -12.96
N PHE A 189 3.75 27.10 -12.87
CA PHE A 189 3.84 25.79 -13.51
C PHE A 189 2.57 25.53 -14.36
N PRO A 190 2.49 26.03 -15.60
CA PRO A 190 1.27 25.95 -16.41
C PRO A 190 0.82 24.52 -16.78
N LEU A 191 1.70 23.53 -16.60
CA LEU A 191 1.44 22.11 -16.87
C LEU A 191 1.19 21.30 -15.59
N ALA A 192 1.15 21.96 -14.42
CA ALA A 192 0.89 21.28 -13.16
C ALA A 192 -0.46 20.54 -13.21
N GLN A 193 -0.46 19.32 -12.68
CA GLN A 193 -1.66 18.52 -12.50
C GLN A 193 -2.05 18.51 -11.04
N PHE A 194 -3.36 18.50 -10.79
CA PHE A 194 -3.92 18.56 -9.44
C PHE A 194 -4.78 17.35 -9.14
N GLY A 195 -4.70 16.90 -7.90
CA GLY A 195 -5.58 15.94 -7.29
C GLY A 195 -6.38 16.57 -6.15
N VAL A 196 -7.67 16.28 -6.08
CA VAL A 196 -8.55 16.75 -5.00
C VAL A 196 -9.07 15.57 -4.17
N THR A 197 -9.25 15.75 -2.87
CA THR A 197 -9.56 14.67 -1.92
C THR A 197 -11.01 14.22 -2.03
N ALA A 198 -11.24 12.93 -2.29
CA ALA A 198 -12.56 12.31 -2.24
C ALA A 198 -12.89 11.78 -0.84
N ASP A 199 -14.17 11.77 -0.48
CA ASP A 199 -14.66 11.15 0.76
C ASP A 199 -14.77 9.62 0.59
N PRO A 200 -14.02 8.82 1.39
CA PRO A 200 -14.03 7.36 1.28
C PRO A 200 -15.25 6.70 1.95
N ARG A 201 -16.03 7.42 2.78
CA ARG A 201 -17.05 6.88 3.70
C ARG A 201 -18.38 6.56 3.03
N ASN A 202 -18.83 7.37 2.08
CA ASN A 202 -20.13 7.16 1.44
C ASN A 202 -20.06 7.35 -0.08
N ARG A 203 -19.48 6.34 -0.70
CA ARG A 203 -18.87 6.38 -2.03
C ARG A 203 -19.80 6.81 -3.16
N TYR A 204 -21.06 6.38 -3.17
CA TYR A 204 -21.99 6.62 -4.29
C TYR A 204 -22.98 7.77 -4.06
N VAL A 205 -23.09 8.28 -2.84
CA VAL A 205 -24.17 9.22 -2.45
C VAL A 205 -23.68 10.36 -1.53
N SER A 206 -22.37 10.53 -1.33
CA SER A 206 -21.86 11.69 -0.59
C SER A 206 -22.00 12.95 -1.45
N PRO A 207 -22.68 14.01 -0.97
CA PRO A 207 -22.69 15.32 -1.63
C PRO A 207 -21.29 15.84 -1.93
N TRP A 208 -20.30 15.43 -1.13
CA TRP A 208 -18.90 15.77 -1.37
C TRP A 208 -18.40 15.25 -2.71
N ASN A 209 -18.54 13.94 -2.95
CA ASN A 209 -18.05 13.30 -4.16
C ASN A 209 -18.83 13.76 -5.40
N SER A 210 -20.14 14.00 -5.26
CA SER A 210 -20.97 14.55 -6.34
C SER A 210 -20.47 15.92 -6.81
N ALA A 211 -20.13 16.81 -5.87
CA ALA A 211 -19.60 18.14 -6.21
C ALA A 211 -18.27 18.07 -6.99
N LEU A 212 -17.42 17.08 -6.71
CA LEU A 212 -16.15 16.91 -7.43
C LEU A 212 -16.37 16.53 -8.92
N LEU A 213 -17.44 15.80 -9.25
CA LEU A 213 -17.72 15.37 -10.63
C LEU A 213 -17.99 16.53 -11.58
N GLU A 214 -18.54 17.62 -11.04
CA GLU A 214 -18.96 18.80 -11.79
C GLU A 214 -17.80 19.74 -12.12
N GLN A 215 -16.59 19.46 -11.62
CA GLN A 215 -15.43 20.34 -11.74
C GLN A 215 -14.48 19.91 -12.85
N ASP A 216 -13.90 20.88 -13.54
CA ASP A 216 -13.05 20.70 -14.72
C ASP A 216 -11.57 21.05 -14.52
N PHE A 217 -11.25 21.89 -13.52
CA PHE A 217 -9.90 22.39 -13.22
C PHE A 217 -8.92 21.33 -12.72
N PHE A 218 -9.42 20.16 -12.32
CA PHE A 218 -8.61 18.99 -12.01
C PHE A 218 -9.08 17.77 -12.81
N LYS A 219 -8.14 16.86 -13.04
CA LYS A 219 -8.39 15.57 -13.72
C LYS A 219 -8.23 14.37 -12.79
N ASN A 220 -7.63 14.58 -11.61
CA ASN A 220 -7.26 13.52 -10.70
C ASN A 220 -8.04 13.62 -9.39
N ILE A 221 -8.38 12.45 -8.84
CA ILE A 221 -9.00 12.30 -7.53
C ILE A 221 -7.97 11.67 -6.60
N VAL A 222 -7.72 12.33 -5.47
CA VAL A 222 -6.97 11.79 -4.36
C VAL A 222 -7.89 10.89 -3.54
N ALA A 223 -7.55 9.62 -3.45
CA ALA A 223 -8.34 8.60 -2.77
C ALA A 223 -7.50 7.92 -1.69
N HIS A 224 -8.07 7.80 -0.49
CA HIS A 224 -7.45 7.05 0.60
C HIS A 224 -8.15 5.71 0.78
N LYS A 225 -7.37 4.64 0.94
CA LYS A 225 -7.90 3.30 1.14
C LYS A 225 -7.11 2.53 2.19
N TYR A 226 -7.66 2.58 3.39
CA TYR A 226 -7.24 1.74 4.48
C TYR A 226 -8.10 0.47 4.57
N PHE A 227 -7.49 -0.59 5.12
CA PHE A 227 -8.11 -1.89 5.31
C PHE A 227 -8.03 -2.30 6.78
N GLY A 228 -9.18 -2.62 7.36
CA GLY A 228 -9.32 -2.92 8.78
C GLY A 228 -10.68 -2.49 9.31
N PRO A 229 -10.92 -2.64 10.62
CA PRO A 229 -12.11 -2.12 11.27
C PRO A 229 -12.21 -0.60 11.05
N ASP A 230 -13.44 -0.08 10.99
CA ASP A 230 -13.63 1.35 11.02
C ASP A 230 -13.12 1.95 12.35
N ARG A 231 -12.95 3.27 12.39
CA ARG A 231 -12.38 3.98 13.54
C ARG A 231 -13.15 3.71 14.84
N ALA A 232 -14.47 3.63 14.78
CA ALA A 232 -15.31 3.43 15.96
C ALA A 232 -15.18 2.00 16.50
N THR A 233 -15.24 1.00 15.61
CA THR A 233 -15.00 -0.41 15.92
C THR A 233 -13.61 -0.59 16.53
N ARG A 234 -12.59 0.07 15.96
CA ARG A 234 -11.23 0.07 16.49
C ARG A 234 -11.16 0.63 17.90
N GLU A 235 -11.71 1.82 18.12
CA GLU A 235 -11.66 2.50 19.43
C GLU A 235 -12.37 1.66 20.50
N ASP A 236 -13.48 1.02 20.14
CA ASP A 236 -14.17 0.05 20.99
C ASP A 236 -13.29 -1.18 21.28
N MET A 237 -12.68 -1.80 20.26
CA MET A 237 -11.77 -2.94 20.42
C MET A 237 -10.58 -2.63 21.34
N ILE A 238 -9.93 -1.47 21.13
CA ILE A 238 -8.85 -0.97 21.99
C ILE A 238 -9.34 -0.78 23.42
N SER A 239 -10.51 -0.16 23.61
CA SER A 239 -11.06 0.09 24.95
C SER A 239 -11.36 -1.20 25.73
N ARG A 240 -11.68 -2.28 25.02
CA ARG A 240 -11.94 -3.62 25.58
C ARG A 240 -10.69 -4.50 25.69
N GLY A 241 -9.54 -4.05 25.18
CA GLY A 241 -8.35 -4.88 25.05
C GLY A 241 -8.54 -6.10 24.16
N VAL A 242 -9.50 -6.05 23.23
CA VAL A 242 -9.82 -7.14 22.31
C VAL A 242 -9.07 -6.92 21.01
N GLN A 243 -8.26 -7.89 20.61
CA GLN A 243 -7.69 -7.95 19.26
C GLN A 243 -8.49 -8.95 18.42
N PRO A 244 -8.64 -8.72 17.10
CA PRO A 244 -9.23 -9.73 16.25
C PRO A 244 -8.30 -10.95 16.23
N ASP A 245 -8.91 -12.13 16.09
CA ASP A 245 -8.15 -13.35 15.84
C ASP A 245 -7.28 -13.16 14.57
N PRO A 246 -5.98 -13.51 14.59
CA PRO A 246 -5.09 -13.27 13.45
C PRO A 246 -5.55 -13.92 12.15
N ASP A 247 -6.13 -15.12 12.20
CA ASP A 247 -6.62 -15.82 11.01
C ASP A 247 -7.88 -15.14 10.47
N GLN A 248 -8.74 -14.64 11.35
CA GLN A 248 -9.90 -13.85 10.95
C GLN A 248 -9.46 -12.52 10.30
N ALA A 249 -8.51 -11.82 10.90
CA ALA A 249 -7.97 -10.57 10.37
C ALA A 249 -7.32 -10.81 9.00
N TYR A 250 -6.52 -11.87 8.87
CA TYR A 250 -5.91 -12.28 7.60
C TYR A 250 -6.95 -12.66 6.54
N SER A 251 -7.99 -13.40 6.92
CA SER A 251 -9.08 -13.77 6.00
C SER A 251 -9.83 -12.53 5.46
N LEU A 252 -10.08 -11.54 6.31
CA LEU A 252 -10.67 -10.26 5.91
C LEU A 252 -9.74 -9.49 4.96
N MET A 253 -8.44 -9.45 5.28
CA MET A 253 -7.41 -8.85 4.43
C MET A 253 -7.37 -9.51 3.04
N LEU A 254 -7.43 -10.85 2.97
CA LEU A 254 -7.41 -11.58 1.70
C LEU A 254 -8.61 -11.26 0.82
N LYS A 255 -9.82 -11.23 1.41
CA LYS A 255 -11.05 -10.88 0.69
C LYS A 255 -10.99 -9.48 0.08
N ASP A 256 -10.45 -8.53 0.84
CA ASP A 256 -10.39 -7.13 0.45
C ASP A 256 -9.26 -6.85 -0.57
N SER A 257 -8.16 -7.61 -0.48
CA SER A 257 -7.02 -7.53 -1.38
C SER A 257 -7.19 -8.33 -2.68
N ASP A 258 -8.30 -9.06 -2.84
CA ASP A 258 -8.62 -9.81 -4.06
C ASP A 258 -8.49 -8.90 -5.30
N PRO A 259 -7.57 -9.23 -6.24
CA PRO A 259 -7.39 -8.50 -7.49
C PRO A 259 -8.64 -8.45 -8.38
N GLY A 260 -9.59 -9.37 -8.21
CA GLY A 260 -10.88 -9.36 -8.91
C GLY A 260 -11.83 -8.25 -8.42
N ASN A 261 -11.67 -7.79 -7.18
CA ASN A 261 -12.49 -6.71 -6.62
C ASN A 261 -11.95 -5.35 -7.10
N LYS A 262 -12.62 -4.67 -8.04
CA LYS A 262 -12.21 -3.33 -8.48
C LYS A 262 -12.29 -2.32 -7.31
N PRO A 263 -11.35 -1.36 -7.21
CA PRO A 263 -11.51 -0.27 -6.27
C PRO A 263 -12.73 0.56 -6.67
N ASN A 264 -13.70 0.64 -5.77
CA ASN A 264 -15.00 1.29 -6.00
C ASN A 264 -14.89 2.73 -6.53
N PHE A 265 -13.76 3.42 -6.33
CA PHE A 265 -13.54 4.79 -6.79
C PHE A 265 -13.66 4.97 -8.31
N ALA A 266 -13.30 3.96 -9.11
CA ALA A 266 -13.42 4.04 -10.56
C ALA A 266 -14.87 4.21 -11.04
N CYS A 267 -15.81 3.59 -10.33
CA CYS A 267 -17.24 3.70 -10.63
C CYS A 267 -17.83 5.04 -10.18
N ILE A 268 -17.25 5.68 -9.16
CA ILE A 268 -17.73 6.94 -8.60
C ILE A 268 -17.30 8.11 -9.49
N PHE A 269 -16.08 8.05 -10.02
CA PHE A 269 -15.46 9.15 -10.77
C PHE A 269 -15.18 8.78 -12.23
N PRO A 270 -16.24 8.58 -13.06
CA PRO A 270 -16.07 8.25 -14.46
C PRO A 270 -15.27 9.35 -15.19
N GLY A 271 -14.28 8.92 -15.98
CA GLY A 271 -13.42 9.84 -16.75
C GLY A 271 -12.36 10.58 -15.93
N LYS A 272 -12.29 10.40 -14.62
CA LYS A 272 -11.20 10.91 -13.77
C LYS A 272 -10.16 9.82 -13.52
N ARG A 273 -8.91 10.26 -13.34
CA ARG A 273 -7.82 9.38 -12.89
C ARG A 273 -7.75 9.39 -11.36
N LEU A 274 -7.19 8.34 -10.78
CA LEU A 274 -7.05 8.18 -9.34
C LEU A 274 -5.58 8.25 -8.94
N TRP A 275 -5.32 9.03 -7.89
CA TRP A 275 -4.09 8.99 -7.11
C TRP A 275 -4.43 8.38 -5.76
N VAL A 276 -4.01 7.13 -5.53
CA VAL A 276 -4.23 6.44 -4.25
C VAL A 276 -3.09 6.82 -3.30
N THR A 277 -3.16 8.04 -2.77
CA THR A 277 -2.01 8.68 -2.12
C THR A 277 -1.83 8.27 -0.66
N GLU A 278 -2.83 7.57 -0.10
CA GLU A 278 -2.70 6.83 1.14
C GLU A 278 -3.42 5.49 1.05
N TRP A 279 -2.69 4.42 1.27
CA TRP A 279 -3.27 3.10 1.44
C TRP A 279 -2.40 2.24 2.35
N GLY A 280 -3.03 1.34 3.09
CA GLY A 280 -2.33 0.58 4.11
C GLY A 280 -3.28 -0.27 4.93
N LEU A 281 -2.72 -1.00 5.88
CA LEU A 281 -3.50 -1.59 6.95
C LEU A 281 -3.89 -0.51 7.95
N LEU A 282 -5.02 -0.72 8.60
CA LEU A 282 -5.53 0.16 9.64
C LEU A 282 -5.87 -0.67 10.86
N TYR A 283 -4.89 -0.76 11.76
CA TYR A 283 -5.04 -1.15 13.16
C TYR A 283 -5.83 -2.46 13.37
N ILE A 284 -5.52 -3.48 12.58
CA ILE A 284 -6.12 -4.81 12.65
C ILE A 284 -5.54 -5.70 13.77
N GLY A 285 -4.90 -5.10 14.78
CA GLY A 285 -4.13 -5.81 15.80
C GLY A 285 -2.64 -5.62 15.60
N PHE A 286 -1.94 -5.26 16.68
CA PHE A 286 -0.57 -4.75 16.65
C PHE A 286 0.48 -5.78 16.20
N ASP A 287 0.11 -7.06 16.10
CA ASP A 287 1.01 -8.12 15.66
C ASP A 287 1.07 -8.28 14.14
N ILE A 288 0.05 -7.86 13.40
CA ILE A 288 0.00 -8.10 11.94
C ILE A 288 0.84 -7.06 11.19
N GLU A 289 1.03 -5.88 11.75
CA GLU A 289 1.65 -4.74 11.06
C GLU A 289 3.12 -4.98 10.69
N ASP A 290 3.80 -5.92 11.33
CA ASP A 290 5.14 -6.41 10.94
C ASP A 290 5.14 -7.90 10.55
N SER A 291 4.04 -8.45 10.02
CA SER A 291 3.97 -9.89 9.81
C SER A 291 4.04 -10.32 8.34
N MET A 292 4.24 -11.61 8.12
CA MET A 292 4.10 -12.22 6.80
C MET A 292 2.69 -12.01 6.23
N ALA A 293 1.63 -12.01 7.06
CA ALA A 293 0.27 -11.63 6.64
C ALA A 293 0.22 -10.21 6.03
N HIS A 294 0.94 -9.23 6.61
CA HIS A 294 1.02 -7.90 6.03
C HIS A 294 1.75 -7.91 4.68
N ALA A 295 2.90 -8.58 4.56
CA ALA A 295 3.57 -8.70 3.27
C ALA A 295 2.70 -9.36 2.18
N LEU A 296 1.94 -10.41 2.52
CA LEU A 296 1.01 -11.09 1.62
C LEU A 296 -0.13 -10.16 1.19
N TRP A 297 -0.80 -9.50 2.14
CA TRP A 297 -1.88 -8.55 1.85
C TRP A 297 -1.38 -7.36 1.04
N TRP A 298 -0.22 -6.81 1.38
CA TRP A 298 0.38 -5.69 0.68
C TRP A 298 0.62 -6.06 -0.78
N SER A 299 1.20 -7.24 -1.03
CA SER A 299 1.52 -7.73 -2.37
C SER A 299 0.27 -7.95 -3.23
N ARG A 300 -0.77 -8.56 -2.67
CA ARG A 300 -2.06 -8.76 -3.37
C ARG A 300 -2.74 -7.43 -3.68
N THR A 301 -2.76 -6.52 -2.71
CA THR A 301 -3.33 -5.18 -2.89
C THR A 301 -2.55 -4.39 -3.94
N PHE A 302 -1.22 -4.51 -3.96
CA PHE A 302 -0.39 -3.90 -4.98
C PHE A 302 -0.70 -4.43 -6.39
N ILE A 303 -0.85 -5.76 -6.55
CA ILE A 303 -1.28 -6.39 -7.81
C ILE A 303 -2.66 -5.87 -8.25
N LYS A 304 -3.61 -5.74 -7.32
CA LYS A 304 -4.93 -5.15 -7.58
C LYS A 304 -4.83 -3.70 -8.07
N LEU A 305 -3.98 -2.88 -7.46
CA LEU A 305 -3.75 -1.50 -7.90
C LEU A 305 -3.17 -1.46 -9.32
N MET A 306 -2.19 -2.32 -9.63
CA MET A 306 -1.61 -2.44 -10.98
C MET A 306 -2.65 -2.81 -12.04
N ARG A 307 -3.58 -3.71 -11.71
CA ARG A 307 -4.66 -4.16 -12.61
C ARG A 307 -5.80 -3.16 -12.75
N THR A 308 -5.76 -2.04 -12.03
CA THR A 308 -6.82 -1.03 -12.10
C THR A 308 -6.43 0.07 -13.08
N ASP A 309 -7.12 0.13 -14.23
CA ASP A 309 -6.75 0.98 -15.38
C ASP A 309 -6.73 2.48 -15.10
N ASN A 310 -7.57 2.97 -14.18
CA ASN A 310 -7.71 4.40 -13.91
C ASN A 310 -6.87 4.91 -12.73
N ILE A 311 -6.02 4.08 -12.11
CA ILE A 311 -5.04 4.55 -11.12
C ILE A 311 -3.75 4.92 -11.83
N ASP A 312 -3.24 6.12 -11.60
CA ASP A 312 -1.95 6.60 -12.14
C ASP A 312 -0.82 6.49 -11.13
N MET A 313 -1.13 6.80 -9.87
CA MET A 313 -0.16 6.86 -8.79
C MET A 313 -0.73 6.20 -7.56
N ALA A 314 0.12 5.51 -6.80
CA ALA A 314 -0.21 5.00 -5.49
C ALA A 314 0.95 5.19 -4.52
N ALA A 315 0.67 5.68 -3.33
CA ALA A 315 1.66 5.88 -2.28
C ALA A 315 1.22 5.14 -1.01
N TYR A 316 1.99 4.10 -0.66
CA TYR A 316 1.73 3.32 0.56
C TYR A 316 1.93 4.20 1.80
N TRP A 317 1.03 4.08 2.78
CA TRP A 317 1.13 4.70 4.09
C TRP A 317 1.71 3.71 5.10
N ASN A 318 3.00 3.79 5.46
CA ASN A 318 3.98 4.78 5.03
C ASN A 318 5.41 4.21 5.07
N LEU A 319 6.41 5.03 4.75
CA LEU A 319 7.82 4.64 4.77
C LEU A 319 8.39 4.52 6.18
N ASN A 320 8.17 5.51 7.05
CA ASN A 320 8.94 5.69 8.30
C ASN A 320 8.12 6.14 9.52
N ALA A 321 6.78 6.09 9.47
CA ALA A 321 5.88 6.52 10.54
C ALA A 321 5.03 5.38 11.12
N PRO A 322 4.98 5.29 12.46
CA PRO A 322 4.16 4.28 13.12
C PRO A 322 2.70 4.32 12.70
N PRO A 323 2.01 3.16 12.74
CA PRO A 323 2.53 1.85 13.13
C PRO A 323 2.67 0.86 11.95
N PHE A 324 2.64 1.33 10.70
CA PHE A 324 2.66 0.48 9.48
C PHE A 324 3.85 0.78 8.56
N GLU A 325 4.86 1.44 9.09
CA GLU A 325 6.04 1.88 8.36
C GLU A 325 6.78 0.70 7.73
N LEU A 326 7.35 0.88 6.54
CA LEU A 326 8.23 -0.15 5.94
C LEU A 326 9.58 -0.21 6.66
N ILE A 327 10.04 0.93 7.18
CA ILE A 327 11.31 1.07 7.89
C ILE A 327 11.01 1.68 9.26
N GLN A 328 11.26 0.92 10.31
CA GLN A 328 11.06 1.34 11.68
C GLN A 328 12.36 1.91 12.25
N PRO A 329 12.38 3.17 12.72
CA PRO A 329 13.51 3.68 13.49
C PRO A 329 13.66 2.90 14.80
N VAL A 330 14.89 2.50 15.13
CA VAL A 330 15.25 1.89 16.42
C VAL A 330 16.39 2.68 17.06
N GLU A 331 16.74 2.37 18.32
CA GLU A 331 17.76 3.12 19.08
C GLU A 331 19.10 3.23 18.32
N GLU A 332 19.51 2.15 17.66
CA GLU A 332 20.75 2.08 16.86
C GLU A 332 20.41 1.78 15.39
N GLY A 333 19.82 2.75 14.69
CA GLY A 333 19.56 2.68 13.25
C GLY A 333 18.11 2.38 12.90
N PHE A 334 17.88 1.35 12.10
CA PHE A 334 16.54 1.00 11.62
C PHE A 334 16.34 -0.50 11.46
N MET A 335 15.07 -0.90 11.56
CA MET A 335 14.60 -2.24 11.29
C MET A 335 13.78 -2.24 10.00
N ARG A 336 14.06 -3.23 9.14
CA ARG A 336 13.26 -3.51 7.95
C ARG A 336 12.12 -4.43 8.36
N ARG A 337 10.89 -3.94 8.24
CA ARG A 337 9.71 -4.71 8.55
C ARG A 337 9.42 -5.73 7.46
N VAL A 338 8.73 -6.83 7.76
CA VAL A 338 8.40 -7.87 6.77
C VAL A 338 7.79 -7.31 5.46
N PRO A 339 6.80 -6.38 5.48
CA PRO A 339 6.29 -5.75 4.25
C PRO A 339 7.32 -4.98 3.43
N PHE A 340 8.45 -4.54 4.02
CA PHE A 340 9.54 -3.88 3.27
C PHE A 340 10.08 -4.76 2.15
N TYR A 341 10.25 -6.05 2.41
CA TYR A 341 10.84 -6.96 1.44
C TYR A 341 9.89 -7.23 0.27
N ALA A 342 8.60 -7.41 0.55
CA ALA A 342 7.56 -7.48 -0.48
C ALA A 342 7.51 -6.21 -1.33
N TYR A 343 7.57 -5.04 -0.69
CA TYR A 343 7.65 -3.75 -1.35
C TYR A 343 8.86 -3.65 -2.29
N LYS A 344 10.06 -3.98 -1.79
CA LYS A 344 11.31 -3.99 -2.55
C LYS A 344 11.22 -4.91 -3.78
N MET A 345 10.71 -6.12 -3.61
CA MET A 345 10.52 -7.10 -4.68
C MET A 345 9.58 -6.57 -5.79
N ALA A 346 8.47 -5.95 -5.40
CA ALA A 346 7.57 -5.34 -6.37
C ALA A 346 8.23 -4.18 -7.14
N LEU A 347 9.01 -3.34 -6.46
CA LEU A 347 9.75 -2.25 -7.12
C LEU A 347 10.81 -2.76 -8.10
N PHE A 348 11.49 -3.85 -7.76
CA PHE A 348 12.43 -4.50 -8.66
C PHE A 348 11.73 -4.93 -9.96
N ALA A 349 10.60 -5.64 -9.85
CA ALA A 349 9.82 -6.09 -11.01
C ALA A 349 9.25 -4.92 -11.85
N LEU A 350 8.80 -3.84 -11.20
CA LEU A 350 8.33 -2.62 -11.88
C LEU A 350 9.43 -1.93 -12.69
N LYS A 351 10.66 -1.88 -12.16
CA LYS A 351 11.78 -1.17 -12.79
C LYS A 351 12.33 -1.92 -14.00
N SER A 352 12.34 -3.25 -13.97
CA SER A 352 12.84 -4.06 -15.08
C SER A 352 11.89 -4.06 -16.28
N GLY A 353 10.58 -3.95 -16.04
CA GLY A 353 9.59 -4.05 -17.11
C GLY A 353 9.34 -2.78 -17.94
N VAL A 354 8.87 -2.99 -19.17
CA VAL A 354 8.26 -1.98 -20.05
C VAL A 354 6.77 -2.25 -20.31
N GLU A 355 6.36 -3.52 -20.19
CA GLU A 355 4.98 -3.98 -20.34
C GLU A 355 4.61 -4.84 -19.12
N THR A 356 3.34 -4.78 -18.70
CA THR A 356 2.81 -5.71 -17.70
C THR A 356 1.61 -6.49 -18.20
N ARG A 357 1.45 -7.71 -17.72
CA ARG A 357 0.28 -8.56 -17.98
C ARG A 357 -0.18 -9.20 -16.69
N ALA A 358 -1.49 -9.34 -16.50
CA ALA A 358 -2.00 -10.11 -15.38
C ALA A 358 -1.52 -11.56 -15.50
N ALA A 359 -1.08 -12.14 -14.38
CA ALA A 359 -0.84 -13.57 -14.29
C ALA A 359 -2.15 -14.29 -13.92
N VAL A 360 -2.46 -15.36 -14.64
CA VAL A 360 -3.56 -16.26 -14.35
C VAL A 360 -2.97 -17.57 -13.88
N PHE A 361 -3.32 -17.94 -12.65
CA PHE A 361 -2.97 -19.24 -12.08
C PHE A 361 -4.14 -20.19 -12.28
N THR A 362 -3.86 -21.42 -12.69
CA THR A 362 -4.87 -22.46 -12.93
C THR A 362 -4.44 -23.78 -12.30
N GLY A 363 -5.40 -24.53 -11.78
CA GLY A 363 -5.16 -25.75 -10.99
C GLY A 363 -5.90 -25.71 -9.65
N ALA A 364 -5.87 -26.82 -8.90
CA ALA A 364 -6.42 -26.86 -7.55
C ALA A 364 -5.55 -26.01 -6.61
N GLY A 365 -6.19 -25.20 -5.75
CA GLY A 365 -5.50 -24.26 -4.85
C GLY A 365 -5.13 -22.92 -5.50
N SER A 366 -5.43 -22.71 -6.79
CA SER A 366 -5.09 -21.49 -7.53
C SER A 366 -5.73 -20.21 -6.96
N GLU A 367 -6.80 -20.32 -6.18
CA GLU A 367 -7.43 -19.22 -5.45
C GLU A 367 -6.50 -18.54 -4.43
N ASN A 368 -5.49 -19.28 -3.94
CA ASN A 368 -4.49 -18.75 -3.03
C ASN A 368 -3.42 -17.92 -3.74
N PHE A 369 -3.39 -17.95 -5.08
CA PHE A 369 -2.34 -17.33 -5.86
C PHE A 369 -2.76 -15.99 -6.44
N SER A 370 -1.80 -15.10 -6.57
CA SER A 370 -1.94 -13.84 -7.30
C SER A 370 -0.60 -13.50 -7.92
N GLY A 371 -0.62 -12.82 -9.06
CA GLY A 371 0.64 -12.39 -9.65
C GLY A 371 0.53 -11.45 -10.84
N GLN A 372 1.66 -10.90 -11.24
CA GLN A 372 1.76 -9.99 -12.37
C GLN A 372 3.04 -10.31 -13.15
N TYR A 373 2.91 -10.43 -14.47
CA TYR A 373 4.05 -10.49 -15.38
C TYR A 373 4.55 -9.09 -15.70
N PHE A 374 5.87 -8.98 -15.77
CA PHE A 374 6.61 -7.81 -16.21
C PHE A 374 7.53 -8.27 -17.33
N VAL A 375 7.41 -7.66 -18.50
CA VAL A 375 8.25 -7.95 -19.67
C VAL A 375 9.16 -6.75 -19.89
N ALA A 376 10.47 -6.97 -19.86
CA ALA A 376 11.49 -5.95 -20.08
C ALA A 376 11.71 -5.68 -21.57
N ALA A 377 12.45 -4.59 -21.86
CA ALA A 377 12.74 -4.18 -23.24
C ALA A 377 13.60 -5.20 -24.01
N ASP A 378 14.46 -5.93 -23.30
CA ASP A 378 15.30 -6.99 -23.85
C ASP A 378 14.58 -8.34 -23.98
N GLY A 379 13.29 -8.38 -23.62
CA GLY A 379 12.47 -9.58 -23.65
C GLY A 379 12.57 -10.46 -22.41
N SER A 380 13.43 -10.12 -21.43
CA SER A 380 13.43 -10.80 -20.13
C SER A 380 12.09 -10.61 -19.42
N VAL A 381 11.72 -11.61 -18.61
CA VAL A 381 10.43 -11.66 -17.92
C VAL A 381 10.66 -11.82 -16.43
N SER A 382 9.92 -11.04 -15.65
CA SER A 382 9.77 -11.24 -14.21
C SER A 382 8.30 -11.49 -13.86
N ILE A 383 8.04 -12.38 -12.90
CA ILE A 383 6.72 -12.64 -12.34
C ILE A 383 6.76 -12.25 -10.87
N PHE A 384 6.02 -11.23 -10.47
CA PHE A 384 5.75 -10.96 -9.06
C PHE A 384 4.60 -11.88 -8.64
N ALA A 385 4.87 -12.87 -7.81
CA ALA A 385 3.95 -13.93 -7.43
C ALA A 385 3.72 -13.95 -5.91
N VAL A 386 2.52 -14.32 -5.50
CA VAL A 386 2.10 -14.43 -4.10
C VAL A 386 1.42 -15.78 -3.91
N ASN A 387 1.89 -16.58 -2.95
CA ASN A 387 1.18 -17.74 -2.41
C ASN A 387 0.63 -17.40 -1.03
N SER A 388 -0.69 -17.24 -0.93
CA SER A 388 -1.36 -16.92 0.33
C SER A 388 -1.77 -18.16 1.14
N GLY A 389 -1.56 -19.36 0.62
CA GLY A 389 -1.87 -20.63 1.28
C GLY A 389 -0.71 -21.14 2.13
N ALA A 390 -1.02 -21.97 3.13
CA ALA A 390 -0.03 -22.56 4.03
C ALA A 390 0.88 -23.58 3.34
N GLU A 391 0.36 -24.25 2.30
CA GLU A 391 1.06 -25.34 1.64
C GLU A 391 1.95 -24.80 0.49
N PRO A 392 3.15 -25.38 0.30
CA PRO A 392 3.95 -25.12 -0.88
C PRO A 392 3.20 -25.60 -2.14
N SER A 393 3.51 -24.97 -3.28
CA SER A 393 2.93 -25.37 -4.57
C SER A 393 3.94 -25.24 -5.69
N PHE A 394 3.86 -26.18 -6.65
CA PHE A 394 4.68 -26.16 -7.85
C PHE A 394 4.00 -25.33 -8.93
N VAL A 395 4.67 -24.27 -9.38
CA VAL A 395 4.23 -23.38 -10.44
C VAL A 395 5.03 -23.66 -11.71
N GLU A 396 4.36 -24.15 -12.75
CA GLU A 396 4.97 -24.25 -14.08
C GLU A 396 4.97 -22.89 -14.76
N VAL A 397 6.14 -22.44 -15.24
CA VAL A 397 6.37 -21.16 -15.91
C VAL A 397 6.56 -21.41 -17.42
N PRO A 398 5.51 -21.27 -18.25
CA PRO A 398 5.57 -21.55 -19.67
C PRO A 398 6.54 -20.58 -20.37
N GLY A 399 7.37 -21.12 -21.26
CA GLY A 399 8.35 -20.35 -22.03
C GLY A 399 9.71 -20.18 -21.33
N ALA A 400 9.85 -20.56 -20.06
CA ALA A 400 11.17 -20.65 -19.43
C ALA A 400 11.92 -21.88 -20.00
N SER A 401 13.00 -21.64 -20.73
CA SER A 401 13.81 -22.71 -21.35
C SER A 401 14.95 -23.18 -20.43
N THR A 402 15.65 -22.25 -19.77
CA THR A 402 16.65 -22.47 -18.70
C THR A 402 16.87 -21.16 -17.92
N GLY A 403 17.55 -21.23 -16.76
CA GLY A 403 18.04 -20.03 -16.08
C GLY A 403 17.02 -19.24 -15.27
N LEU A 404 16.01 -19.92 -14.69
CA LEU A 404 15.10 -19.29 -13.74
C LEU A 404 15.85 -18.92 -12.45
N SER A 405 15.69 -17.69 -12.00
CA SER A 405 16.09 -17.24 -10.67
C SER A 405 14.88 -16.77 -9.90
N MET A 406 14.80 -17.11 -8.62
CA MET A 406 13.74 -16.66 -7.73
C MET A 406 14.33 -15.94 -6.52
N GLU A 407 13.90 -14.70 -6.27
CA GLU A 407 14.07 -14.03 -4.98
C GLU A 407 12.72 -14.09 -4.24
N TYR A 408 12.69 -14.48 -2.98
CA TYR A 408 11.43 -14.64 -2.24
C TYR A 408 11.57 -14.42 -0.74
N ILE A 409 10.45 -14.12 -0.09
CA ILE A 409 10.28 -14.24 1.35
C ILE A 409 9.19 -15.29 1.61
N SER A 410 9.33 -16.04 2.69
CA SER A 410 8.33 -17.01 3.15
C SER A 410 8.46 -17.21 4.66
N ALA A 411 7.43 -17.78 5.27
CA ALA A 411 7.43 -18.19 6.67
C ALA A 411 6.46 -19.36 6.88
N ASP A 412 6.67 -20.14 7.94
CA ASP A 412 5.76 -21.22 8.32
C ASP A 412 4.46 -20.68 8.94
N SER A 413 4.46 -19.40 9.36
CA SER A 413 3.32 -18.71 9.95
C SER A 413 3.07 -17.35 9.30
N ILE A 414 1.80 -17.00 9.11
CA ILE A 414 1.38 -15.63 8.76
C ILE A 414 1.76 -14.58 9.82
N MET A 415 2.11 -15.01 11.03
CA MET A 415 2.50 -14.13 12.14
C MET A 415 4.02 -13.99 12.30
N ALA A 416 4.82 -14.62 11.42
CA ALA A 416 6.26 -14.42 11.39
C ALA A 416 6.58 -12.93 11.16
N SER A 417 7.50 -12.38 11.95
CA SER A 417 7.79 -10.95 12.03
C SER A 417 9.28 -10.66 12.21
N ASN A 418 9.74 -9.45 11.88
CA ASN A 418 11.13 -9.04 12.11
C ASN A 418 11.32 -8.21 13.37
N GLY A 419 10.24 -7.90 14.07
CA GLY A 419 10.25 -7.43 15.45
C GLY A 419 9.29 -6.27 15.72
N TYR A 420 9.56 -5.68 16.89
CA TYR A 420 8.97 -4.49 17.50
C TYR A 420 7.56 -4.05 17.05
N SER A 421 6.55 -4.74 17.58
CA SER A 421 5.21 -4.16 17.65
C SER A 421 5.15 -3.07 18.75
N TYR A 422 4.70 -1.88 18.39
CA TYR A 422 4.66 -0.68 19.25
C TYR A 422 3.83 -0.84 20.54
N ALA A 423 3.00 -1.89 20.64
CA ALA A 423 2.00 -2.01 21.69
C ALA A 423 2.32 -3.01 22.80
N PHE A 424 3.45 -3.72 22.74
CA PHE A 424 3.73 -4.77 23.72
C PHE A 424 4.65 -4.35 24.86
N SER A 425 4.33 -4.88 26.05
CA SER A 425 5.25 -4.93 27.18
C SER A 425 6.54 -5.64 26.73
N LYS A 426 7.64 -5.30 27.38
CA LYS A 426 8.96 -5.88 27.09
C LYS A 426 8.93 -7.41 27.03
N GLU A 427 8.06 -8.07 27.81
CA GLU A 427 7.98 -9.53 27.90
C GLU A 427 7.42 -10.25 26.65
N LEU A 428 6.55 -9.61 25.87
CA LEU A 428 5.97 -10.23 24.67
C LEU A 428 6.86 -10.05 23.43
N ARG A 429 7.88 -9.18 23.51
CA ARG A 429 8.89 -8.97 22.46
C ARG A 429 9.77 -10.20 22.23
N ASP A 430 9.95 -11.03 23.25
CA ASP A 430 10.85 -12.17 23.23
C ASP A 430 10.18 -13.47 22.72
N LEU A 431 8.86 -13.45 22.45
CA LEU A 431 8.08 -14.67 22.21
C LEU A 431 7.72 -14.94 20.74
N ARG A 432 8.04 -14.06 19.78
CA ARG A 432 7.55 -14.19 18.38
C ARG A 432 8.54 -13.67 17.33
N VAL A 433 9.69 -14.31 17.19
CA VAL A 433 10.68 -13.94 16.17
C VAL A 433 11.00 -15.14 15.29
N GLU A 434 10.08 -15.48 14.38
CA GLU A 434 10.50 -16.12 13.13
C GLU A 434 10.88 -14.98 12.18
N SER A 435 12.18 -14.67 12.13
CA SER A 435 12.66 -13.58 11.28
C SER A 435 12.46 -13.95 9.81
N VAL A 436 11.78 -13.06 9.09
CA VAL A 436 11.54 -13.19 7.65
C VAL A 436 12.59 -12.39 6.90
N THR A 437 13.43 -13.08 6.15
CA THR A 437 14.48 -12.47 5.33
C THR A 437 14.41 -12.95 3.89
N PRO A 438 14.83 -12.13 2.90
CA PRO A 438 14.87 -12.55 1.51
C PRO A 438 15.81 -13.74 1.29
N GLN A 439 15.35 -14.69 0.49
CA GLN A 439 16.08 -15.85 0.03
C GLN A 439 16.22 -15.80 -1.50
N THR A 440 17.25 -16.44 -2.03
CA THR A 440 17.47 -16.55 -3.49
C THR A 440 17.69 -18.01 -3.86
N LYS A 441 17.05 -18.45 -4.95
CA LYS A 441 17.14 -19.82 -5.46
C LYS A 441 17.26 -19.81 -6.98
N ASN A 442 18.25 -20.51 -7.52
CA ASN A 442 18.27 -20.87 -8.93
C ASN A 442 17.38 -22.10 -9.12
N VAL A 443 16.55 -22.09 -10.16
CA VAL A 443 15.59 -23.15 -10.43
C VAL A 443 15.97 -23.87 -11.71
N GLU A 444 16.14 -25.19 -11.61
CA GLU A 444 16.36 -26.06 -12.76
C GLU A 444 15.03 -26.42 -13.42
N GLY A 445 14.98 -26.37 -14.75
CA GLY A 445 13.77 -26.68 -15.52
C GLY A 445 12.81 -25.50 -15.60
N LYS A 446 11.50 -25.81 -15.69
CA LYS A 446 10.41 -24.83 -15.88
C LYS A 446 9.42 -24.77 -14.71
N THR A 447 9.67 -25.54 -13.65
CA THR A 447 8.76 -25.68 -12.52
C THR A 447 9.42 -25.09 -11.28
N VAL A 448 8.79 -24.07 -10.72
CA VAL A 448 9.25 -23.37 -9.52
C VAL A 448 8.39 -23.80 -8.34
N GLU A 449 8.98 -24.24 -7.25
CA GLU A 449 8.27 -24.43 -5.99
C GLU A 449 8.13 -23.07 -5.30
N LEU A 450 6.90 -22.59 -5.12
CA LEU A 450 6.58 -21.46 -4.27
C LEU A 450 6.26 -21.97 -2.87
N PRO A 451 7.02 -21.59 -1.83
CA PRO A 451 6.72 -21.97 -0.45
C PRO A 451 5.31 -21.53 -0.03
N GLY A 452 4.79 -22.15 1.03
CA GLY A 452 3.64 -21.61 1.75
C GLY A 452 3.90 -20.19 2.23
N TYR A 453 2.85 -19.38 2.30
CA TYR A 453 2.89 -17.98 2.75
C TYR A 453 4.10 -17.22 2.18
N SER A 454 4.16 -17.10 0.85
CA SER A 454 5.33 -16.53 0.17
C SER A 454 4.99 -15.37 -0.75
N VAL A 455 5.97 -14.48 -0.89
CA VAL A 455 6.02 -13.44 -1.93
C VAL A 455 7.33 -13.65 -2.69
N ALA A 456 7.26 -13.71 -4.02
CA ALA A 456 8.40 -14.04 -4.86
C ALA A 456 8.47 -13.16 -6.11
N VAL A 457 9.70 -12.95 -6.61
CA VAL A 457 9.99 -12.51 -7.96
C VAL A 457 10.72 -13.62 -8.69
N ILE A 458 10.07 -14.18 -9.70
CA ILE A 458 10.64 -15.22 -10.57
C ILE A 458 11.10 -14.53 -11.85
N SER A 459 12.39 -14.59 -12.17
CA SER A 459 12.96 -13.97 -13.38
C SER A 459 13.57 -15.01 -14.32
N PHE A 460 13.43 -14.79 -15.63
CA PHE A 460 13.99 -15.63 -16.68
C PHE A 460 14.18 -14.86 -17.99
N GLY A 461 15.14 -15.30 -18.80
CA GLY A 461 15.31 -14.87 -20.19
C GLY A 461 14.32 -15.58 -21.12
N ARG A 462 14.06 -14.99 -22.29
CA ARG A 462 13.33 -15.65 -23.38
C ARG A 462 14.23 -16.51 -24.25
#